data_AF-A0A842TIR1-F1
#
_entry.id   AF-A0A842TIR1-F1
#
_cell.length_a   1.000
_cell.length_b   1.000
_cell.length_c   1.000
_cell.angle_alpha   90.00
_cell.angle_beta   90.00
_cell.angle_gamma   90.00
#
_symmetry.space_group_name_H-M   'P 1'
#
loop_
_entity.id
_entity.type
_entity.pdbx_description
1 polymer ?
#
loop_
_entity_poly.entity_id
_entity_poly.type
_entity_poly.pdbx_seq_one_letter_code
_entity_poly.pdbx_strand_id
1 'polypeptide(L)'
;MKDKDGNTEESIIDLAEVAIALISKEGKFLSFNKYAEKITGFKEEELLGKTSQMFYPDKNIRDHFYELFSKGKFPKKIKFNIKAKNNEIKTIINSFKPIYG
;
A
#
# COMPACT_ATOMS: atom_id res chain seq x y z
N MET A 1 -3.76 4.50 -25.73
CA MET A 1 -3.50 3.38 -26.66
C MET A 1 -3.64 2.10 -25.85
N LYS A 2 -4.44 1.15 -26.32
CA LYS A 2 -4.64 -0.16 -25.67
C LYS A 2 -3.52 -1.11 -26.11
N ASP A 3 -2.89 -1.78 -25.16
CA ASP A 3 -2.00 -2.93 -25.37
C ASP A 3 -2.79 -4.23 -25.42
N LYS A 4 -2.21 -5.24 -26.07
CA LYS A 4 -2.89 -6.36 -26.72
C LYS A 4 -3.19 -7.55 -25.79
N ASP A 5 -2.99 -7.41 -24.48
CA ASP A 5 -3.16 -8.51 -23.51
C ASP A 5 -4.27 -8.30 -22.47
N GLY A 6 -5.10 -7.26 -22.65
CA GLY A 6 -6.48 -7.28 -22.15
C GLY A 6 -6.66 -7.40 -20.64
N ASN A 7 -5.91 -6.65 -19.84
CA ASN A 7 -6.27 -6.45 -18.43
C ASN A 7 -6.47 -4.97 -18.11
N THR A 8 -7.64 -4.45 -18.52
CA THR A 8 -8.05 -3.05 -18.34
C THR A 8 -8.01 -2.56 -16.89
N GLU A 9 -8.04 -3.47 -15.91
CA GLU A 9 -8.04 -3.17 -14.48
C GLU A 9 -6.66 -2.72 -13.97
N GLU A 10 -5.58 -3.38 -14.40
CA GLU A 10 -4.21 -2.98 -14.08
C GLU A 10 -3.89 -1.60 -14.65
N SER A 11 -4.31 -1.33 -15.90
CA SER A 11 -4.11 -0.02 -16.51
C SER A 11 -4.83 1.11 -15.75
N ILE A 12 -6.02 0.86 -15.19
CA ILE A 12 -6.75 1.87 -14.40
C ILE A 12 -6.02 2.15 -13.08
N ILE A 13 -5.53 1.09 -12.41
CA ILE A 13 -4.79 1.21 -11.15
C ILE A 13 -3.48 1.97 -11.36
N ASP A 14 -2.78 1.74 -12.45
CA ASP A 14 -1.52 2.42 -12.75
C ASP A 14 -1.70 3.87 -13.25
N LEU A 15 -2.83 4.18 -13.88
CA LEU A 15 -3.17 5.55 -14.29
C LEU A 15 -3.72 6.40 -13.14
N ALA A 16 -4.14 5.79 -12.02
CA ALA A 16 -4.66 6.53 -10.89
C ALA A 16 -3.56 7.38 -10.25
N GLU A 17 -3.84 8.67 -10.02
CA GLU A 17 -3.00 9.57 -9.21
C GLU A 17 -3.15 9.30 -7.70
N VAL A 18 -3.25 8.02 -7.33
CA VAL A 18 -3.42 7.53 -5.98
C VAL A 18 -2.47 6.36 -5.77
N ALA A 19 -1.75 6.35 -4.65
CA ALA A 19 -0.92 5.22 -4.28
C ALA A 19 -1.81 4.03 -3.91
N ILE A 20 -1.61 2.91 -4.61
CA ILE A 20 -2.35 1.67 -4.39
C ILE A 20 -1.35 0.56 -4.11
N ALA A 21 -1.60 -0.20 -3.04
CA ALA A 21 -0.82 -1.36 -2.66
C ALA A 21 -1.75 -2.50 -2.28
N LEU A 22 -1.45 -3.70 -2.75
CA LEU A 22 -2.09 -4.92 -2.29
C LEU A 22 -1.18 -5.61 -1.27
N ILE A 23 -1.77 -6.05 -0.15
CA ILE A 23 -1.06 -6.78 0.89
C ILE A 23 -1.75 -8.10 1.20
N SER A 24 -0.97 -9.14 1.48
CA SER A 24 -1.45 -10.43 1.97
C SER A 24 -1.98 -10.31 3.39
N LYS A 25 -2.66 -11.36 3.87
CA LYS A 25 -3.17 -11.43 5.26
C LYS A 25 -2.05 -11.34 6.30
N GLU A 26 -0.85 -11.78 5.94
CA GLU A 26 0.37 -11.72 6.74
C GLU A 26 1.06 -10.35 6.64
N GLY A 27 0.49 -9.41 5.88
CA GLY A 27 1.02 -8.06 5.69
C GLY A 27 2.18 -7.99 4.71
N LYS A 28 2.30 -8.95 3.79
CA LYS A 28 3.33 -8.92 2.73
C LYS A 28 2.83 -8.21 1.49
N PHE A 29 3.65 -7.42 0.81
CA PHE A 29 3.23 -6.81 -0.46
C PHE A 29 3.01 -7.87 -1.54
N LEU A 30 1.87 -7.76 -2.22
CA LEU A 30 1.48 -8.54 -3.38
C LEU A 30 1.51 -7.71 -4.66
N SER A 31 1.26 -6.40 -4.56
CA SER A 31 1.39 -5.45 -5.66
C SER A 31 1.56 -4.02 -5.13
N PHE A 32 2.16 -3.14 -5.94
CA PHE A 32 2.43 -1.74 -5.65
C PHE A 32 2.44 -0.90 -6.93
N ASN A 33 1.43 -0.05 -7.14
CA ASN A 33 1.27 0.66 -8.40
C ASN A 33 2.35 1.74 -8.66
N LYS A 34 2.47 2.19 -9.91
CA LYS A 34 3.48 3.20 -10.30
C LYS A 34 3.38 4.52 -9.53
N TYR A 35 2.19 4.94 -9.15
CA TYR A 35 2.02 6.16 -8.37
C TYR A 35 2.52 6.01 -6.92
N ALA A 36 2.34 4.82 -6.32
CA ALA A 36 2.91 4.51 -5.02
C ALA A 36 4.45 4.45 -5.08
N GLU A 37 5.04 3.94 -6.17
CA GLU A 37 6.48 4.03 -6.39
C GLU A 37 6.96 5.49 -6.41
N LYS A 38 6.25 6.35 -7.14
CA LYS A 38 6.57 7.79 -7.25
C LYS A 38 6.52 8.50 -5.88
N ILE A 39 5.53 8.19 -5.05
CA ILE A 39 5.39 8.82 -3.72
C ILE A 39 6.46 8.32 -2.75
N THR A 40 6.78 7.03 -2.77
CA THR A 40 7.57 6.38 -1.71
C THR A 40 9.03 6.18 -2.07
N GLY A 41 9.37 6.21 -3.36
CA GLY A 41 10.70 5.94 -3.89
C GLY A 41 11.06 4.45 -3.96
N PHE A 42 10.19 3.55 -3.48
CA PHE A 42 10.37 2.10 -3.62
C PHE A 42 9.83 1.61 -4.96
N LYS A 43 10.53 0.66 -5.58
CA LYS A 43 10.00 -0.10 -6.71
C LYS A 43 9.17 -1.27 -6.23
N GLU A 44 8.16 -1.66 -7.00
CA GLU A 44 7.32 -2.82 -6.67
C GLU A 44 8.16 -4.08 -6.46
N GLU A 45 9.08 -4.36 -7.38
CA GLU A 45 10.03 -5.49 -7.32
C GLU A 45 10.88 -5.51 -6.04
N GLU A 46 11.12 -4.34 -5.43
CA GLU A 46 11.84 -4.26 -4.17
C GLU A 46 10.97 -4.61 -2.96
N LEU A 47 9.65 -4.57 -3.11
CA LEU A 47 8.67 -4.73 -2.03
C LEU A 47 7.95 -6.07 -2.05
N LEU A 48 7.78 -6.71 -3.21
CA LEU A 48 7.09 -7.99 -3.33
C LEU A 48 7.62 -9.02 -2.29
N GLY A 49 6.71 -9.59 -1.51
CA GLY A 49 7.03 -10.54 -0.42
C GLY A 49 7.64 -9.91 0.86
N LYS A 50 7.99 -8.63 0.85
CA LYS A 50 8.44 -7.89 2.04
C LYS A 50 7.26 -7.40 2.87
N THR A 51 7.52 -7.16 4.15
CA THR A 51 6.49 -6.74 5.11
C THR A 51 6.16 -5.26 4.95
N SER A 52 4.86 -4.92 4.96
CA SER A 52 4.40 -3.53 4.96
C SER A 52 4.78 -2.78 6.24
N GLN A 53 5.19 -3.50 7.30
CA GLN A 53 5.67 -2.92 8.56
C GLN A 53 6.79 -1.89 8.38
N MET A 54 7.63 -2.05 7.35
CA MET A 54 8.75 -1.14 7.07
C MET A 54 8.32 0.30 6.79
N PHE A 55 7.07 0.51 6.38
CA PHE A 55 6.52 1.83 6.12
C PHE A 55 6.12 2.58 7.39
N TYR A 56 5.90 1.91 8.52
CA TYR A 56 5.40 2.56 9.74
C TYR A 56 6.56 2.91 10.68
N PRO A 57 6.98 4.19 10.76
CA PRO A 57 8.02 4.61 11.70
C PRO A 57 7.56 4.53 13.16
N ASP A 58 6.25 4.68 13.40
CA ASP A 58 5.64 4.59 14.72
C ASP A 58 5.12 3.16 14.97
N LYS A 59 5.71 2.50 15.98
CA LYS A 59 5.31 1.17 16.43
C LYS A 59 3.87 1.11 16.92
N ASN A 60 3.36 2.17 17.56
CA ASN A 60 1.99 2.20 18.08
C ASN A 60 0.97 2.18 16.94
N ILE A 61 1.22 2.95 15.88
CA ILE A 61 0.39 2.95 14.67
C ILE A 61 0.41 1.57 14.00
N ARG A 62 1.59 0.97 13.86
CA ARG A 62 1.75 -0.37 13.29
C ARG A 62 0.93 -1.40 14.07
N ASP A 63 1.14 -1.47 15.38
CA ASP A 63 0.50 -2.47 16.23
C ASP A 63 -1.04 -2.26 16.28
N HIS A 64 -1.48 -0.99 16.27
CA HIS A 64 -2.90 -0.66 16.18
C HIS A 64 -3.55 -1.16 14.88
N PHE A 65 -2.89 -1.01 13.73
CA PHE A 65 -3.42 -1.54 12.47
C PHE A 65 -3.51 -3.07 12.46
N TYR A 66 -2.52 -3.77 13.03
CA TYR A 66 -2.60 -5.22 13.20
C TYR A 66 -3.80 -5.64 14.06
N GLU A 67 -4.03 -4.96 15.17
CA GLU A 67 -5.19 -5.20 16.02
C GLU A 67 -6.50 -4.98 15.26
N LEU A 68 -6.63 -3.89 14.50
CA LEU A 68 -7.82 -3.61 13.70
C LEU A 68 -8.05 -4.68 12.64
N PHE A 69 -7.02 -5.05 11.87
CA PHE A 69 -7.14 -6.04 10.79
C PHE A 69 -7.47 -7.44 11.32
N SER A 70 -6.87 -7.85 12.45
CA SER A 70 -7.21 -9.13 13.10
C SER A 70 -8.68 -9.19 13.57
N LYS A 71 -9.29 -8.03 13.85
CA LYS A 71 -10.71 -7.89 14.21
C LYS A 71 -11.62 -7.64 13.00
N GLY A 72 -11.09 -7.73 11.77
CA GLY A 72 -11.84 -7.45 10.54
C GLY A 72 -12.27 -6.00 10.38
N LYS A 73 -11.59 -5.07 11.06
CA LYS A 73 -11.87 -3.62 11.01
C LYS A 73 -10.90 -2.94 10.05
N PHE A 74 -11.45 -2.23 9.06
CA PHE A 74 -10.65 -1.57 8.02
C PHE A 74 -10.93 -0.06 8.01
N PRO A 75 -10.05 0.75 8.64
CA PRO A 75 -10.26 2.18 8.77
C PRO A 75 -10.22 2.87 7.40
N LYS A 76 -11.04 3.90 7.26
CA LYS A 76 -11.16 4.73 6.06
C LYS A 76 -10.69 6.15 6.36
N LYS A 77 -10.02 6.79 5.41
CA LYS A 77 -9.54 8.18 5.50
C LYS A 77 -8.74 8.47 6.78
N ILE A 78 -7.89 7.53 7.20
CA ILE A 78 -7.02 7.73 8.35
C ILE A 78 -5.72 8.42 7.93
N LYS A 79 -5.34 9.47 8.65
CA LYS A 79 -4.10 10.23 8.42
C LYS A 79 -2.99 9.69 9.31
N PHE A 80 -1.89 9.25 8.73
CA PHE A 80 -0.71 8.78 9.48
C PHE A 80 0.58 8.98 8.68
N ASN A 81 1.71 8.79 9.35
CA ASN A 81 3.03 8.95 8.77
C ASN A 81 3.57 7.63 8.23
N ILE A 82 4.17 7.68 7.04
CA ILE A 82 4.97 6.60 6.48
C ILE A 82 6.41 7.05 6.29
N LYS A 83 7.34 6.09 6.28
CA LYS A 83 8.74 6.31 5.94
C LYS A 83 9.01 5.89 4.50
N ALA A 84 9.44 6.83 3.67
CA ALA A 84 9.86 6.60 2.29
C ALA A 84 11.28 6.00 2.22
N LYS A 85 11.70 5.56 1.03
CA LYS A 85 13.01 4.90 0.81
C LYS A 85 14.20 5.76 1.21
N ASN A 86 14.11 7.07 0.97
CA ASN A 86 15.11 8.06 1.35
C ASN A 86 15.06 8.44 2.85
N ASN A 87 14.32 7.70 3.68
CA ASN A 87 14.01 7.99 5.08
C ASN A 87 13.18 9.24 5.34
N GLU A 88 12.66 9.91 4.30
CA GLU A 88 11.73 11.01 4.46
C GLU A 88 10.41 10.51 5.08
N ILE A 89 9.90 11.25 6.06
CA ILE A 89 8.61 10.98 6.65
C ILE A 89 7.54 11.73 5.86
N LYS A 90 6.60 10.99 5.28
CA LYS A 90 5.47 11.54 4.52
C LYS A 90 4.17 11.28 5.26
N THR A 91 3.35 12.31 5.41
CA THR A 91 2.00 12.15 5.93
C THR A 91 1.04 11.80 4.81
N ILE A 92 0.33 10.68 4.94
CA ILE A 92 -0.64 10.20 3.97
C ILE A 92 -2.03 10.09 4.59
N ILE A 93 -3.06 10.12 3.75
CA ILE A 93 -4.42 9.74 4.12
C ILE A 93 -4.71 8.42 3.41
N ASN A 94 -4.87 7.33 4.17
CA ASN A 94 -5.11 6.01 3.60
C ASN A 94 -6.52 5.51 3.91
N SER A 95 -7.02 4.60 3.07
CA SER A 95 -8.20 3.79 3.36
C SER A 95 -7.88 2.33 3.10
N PHE A 96 -8.11 1.47 4.09
CA PHE A 96 -7.90 0.04 3.94
C PHE A 96 -9.20 -0.62 3.48
N LYS A 97 -9.09 -1.56 2.55
CA LYS A 97 -10.21 -2.34 2.04
C LYS A 97 -9.78 -3.80 1.98
N PRO A 98 -10.53 -4.73 2.61
CA PRO A 98 -10.30 -6.14 2.39
C PRO A 98 -10.71 -6.46 0.95
N ILE A 99 -9.90 -7.28 0.29
CA ILE A 99 -10.30 -7.92 -0.97
C ILE A 99 -10.68 -9.36 -0.59
N TYR A 100 -11.95 -9.69 -0.79
CA TYR A 100 -12.45 -11.04 -0.66
C TYR A 100 -12.31 -11.68 -2.04
N GLY A 101 -11.57 -12.77 -2.10
CA GLY A 101 -11.63 -13.71 -3.23
C GLY A 101 -12.78 -14.69 -3.05
#